data_AF-A0A0D7EEI0-F1
#
_entry.id   AF-A0A0D7EEI0-F1
#
_cell.length_a   1.000
_cell.length_b   1.000
_cell.length_c   1.000
_cell.angle_alpha   90.00
_cell.angle_beta   90.00
_cell.angle_gamma   90.00
#
_symmetry.space_group_name_H-M   'P 1'
#
loop_
_entity.id
_entity.type
_entity.pdbx_description
1 polymer ?
#
loop_
_entity_poly.entity_id
_entity_poly.type
_entity_poly.pdbx_seq_one_letter_code
_entity_poly.pdbx_strand_id
1 'polypeptide(L)'
;MIVVRVELHSAISGKVTEIARMLICNIGGTNRRGNYQVETLRGRDKEALDRRSVNRKAVVTNYPRLDLHVWHLVARALLNMSYADEKSALTESQEP
;
A
#
# COMPACT_ATOMS: atom_id res chain seq x y z
N MET A 1 1.87 2.39 13.22
CA MET A 1 2.11 2.42 11.76
C MET A 1 1.99 1.00 11.24
N ILE A 2 1.28 0.79 10.14
CA ILE A 2 1.14 -0.52 9.48
C ILE A 2 2.02 -0.50 8.22
N VAL A 3 2.73 -1.60 7.98
CA VAL A 3 3.50 -1.81 6.75
C VAL A 3 2.91 -3.02 6.04
N VAL A 4 2.50 -2.82 4.79
CA VAL A 4 2.02 -3.90 3.92
C VAL A 4 3.11 -4.18 2.90
N ARG A 5 3.57 -5.43 2.85
CA ARG A 5 4.56 -5.90 1.88
C ARG A 5 3.92 -6.91 0.96
N VAL A 6 4.26 -6.82 -0.32
CA VAL A 6 3.96 -7.87 -1.30
C VAL A 6 5.28 -8.55 -1.62
N GLU A 7 5.30 -9.87 -1.43
CA GLU A 7 6.49 -10.68 -1.61
C GLU A 7 6.20 -11.81 -2.61
N LEU A 8 7.16 -12.06 -3.49
CA LEU A 8 7.20 -13.23 -4.34
C LEU A 8 8.07 -14.30 -3.67
N HIS A 9 7.48 -15.45 -3.38
CA HIS A 9 8.15 -16.61 -2.78
C HIS A 9 8.36 -17.68 -3.84
N SER A 10 9.62 -17.99 -4.17
CA SER A 10 9.93 -19.07 -5.10
C SER A 10 9.92 -20.41 -4.40
N ALA A 11 9.04 -21.32 -4.82
CA ALA A 11 9.01 -22.69 -4.32
C ALA A 11 10.22 -23.53 -4.77
N ILE A 12 10.94 -23.11 -5.82
CA ILE A 12 12.07 -23.85 -6.40
C ILE A 12 13.37 -23.46 -5.71
N SER A 13 13.66 -22.16 -5.62
CA SER A 13 14.91 -21.66 -5.06
C SER A 13 14.82 -21.23 -3.59
N GLY A 14 13.60 -21.17 -3.03
CA GLY A 14 13.36 -20.61 -1.70
C GLY A 14 13.55 -19.10 -1.61
N LYS A 15 13.89 -18.43 -2.72
CA LYS A 15 14.11 -16.98 -2.73
C LYS A 15 12.81 -16.24 -2.44
N VAL A 16 12.88 -15.31 -1.49
CA VAL A 16 11.82 -14.33 -1.20
C VAL A 16 12.25 -12.97 -1.74
N THR A 17 11.41 -12.36 -2.57
CA THR A 17 11.68 -11.03 -3.13
C THR A 17 10.53 -10.10 -2.79
N GLU A 18 10.82 -9.00 -2.11
CA GLU A 18 9.84 -7.94 -1.90
C GLU A 18 9.68 -7.13 -3.19
N ILE A 19 8.44 -7.01 -3.68
CA ILE A 19 8.14 -6.38 -4.97
C ILE A 19 7.27 -5.11 -4.83
N ALA A 20 6.62 -4.91 -3.69
CA ALA A 20 5.89 -3.68 -3.40
C ALA A 20 5.76 -3.45 -1.89
N ARG A 21 5.69 -2.18 -1.48
CA ARG A 21 5.48 -1.77 -0.09
C ARG A 21 4.50 -0.61 0.01
N MET A 22 3.59 -0.69 0.98
CA MET A 22 2.69 0.39 1.37
C MET A 22 2.86 0.69 2.86
N LEU A 23 2.89 1.97 3.21
CA LEU A 23 2.94 2.49 4.56
C LEU A 23 1.59 3.11 4.91
N ILE A 24 1.03 2.75 6.07
CA ILE A 24 -0.21 3.33 6.59
C ILE A 24 0.08 3.89 7.99
N CYS A 25 0.10 5.20 8.09
CA CYS A 25 0.39 5.94 9.31
C CYS A 25 -0.90 6.49 9.91
N ASN A 26 -1.18 6.22 11.18
CA ASN A 26 -2.28 6.89 11.88
C ASN A 26 -1.87 8.36 12.10
N ILE A 27 -2.74 9.29 11.70
CA ILE A 27 -2.53 10.74 11.78
C ILE A 27 -3.58 11.42 12.67
N GLY A 28 -4.32 10.64 13.47
CA GLY A 28 -5.36 11.14 14.36
C GLY A 28 -6.60 10.24 14.39
N GLY A 29 -7.63 10.72 15.09
CA GLY A 29 -8.91 10.03 15.30
C GLY A 29 -9.22 9.80 16.78
N THR A 30 -10.11 8.86 17.05
CA THR A 30 -10.54 8.43 18.38
C THR A 30 -10.14 6.97 18.65
N ASN A 31 -10.56 6.41 19.78
CA ASN A 31 -10.29 5.01 20.12
C ASN A 31 -10.85 4.01 19.10
N ARG A 32 -12.05 4.29 18.56
CA ARG A 32 -12.73 3.41 17.59
C ARG A 32 -12.63 3.87 16.14
N ARG A 33 -12.27 5.14 15.89
CA ARG A 33 -12.14 5.71 14.54
C ARG A 33 -10.73 6.21 14.29
N GLY A 34 -10.11 5.88 13.16
CA GLY A 34 -8.78 6.33 12.80
C GLY A 34 -8.76 7.14 11.50
N ASN A 35 -7.93 8.17 11.47
CA ASN A 35 -7.50 8.84 10.24
C ASN A 35 -6.09 8.33 9.88
N TYR A 36 -5.86 8.02 8.62
CA TYR A 36 -4.63 7.41 8.15
C TYR A 36 -4.09 8.12 6.92
N GLN A 37 -2.80 8.45 6.95
CA GLN A 37 -2.03 8.77 5.77
C GLN A 37 -1.49 7.47 5.17
N VAL A 38 -1.69 7.29 3.86
CA VAL A 38 -1.27 6.07 3.16
C VAL A 38 -0.35 6.42 2.00
N GLU A 39 0.73 5.66 1.86
CA GLU A 39 1.78 5.89 0.87
C GLU A 39 2.23 4.56 0.29
N THR A 40 2.21 4.40 -1.04
CA THR A 40 2.91 3.32 -1.73
C THR A 40 4.31 3.76 -2.11
N LEU A 41 5.26 2.85 -2.12
CA LEU A 41 6.65 3.13 -2.45
C LEU A 41 6.97 2.73 -3.88
N ARG A 42 7.87 3.49 -4.52
CA ARG A 42 8.41 3.21 -5.85
C ARG A 42 9.54 2.19 -5.75
N GLY A 43 9.50 1.17 -6.60
CA GLY A 43 10.51 0.12 -6.68
C GLY A 43 9.89 -1.26 -6.91
N ARG A 44 10.71 -2.25 -7.30
CA ARG A 44 10.32 -3.66 -7.46
C ARG A 44 11.28 -4.63 -6.74
N ASP A 45 12.14 -4.08 -5.89
CA ASP A 45 13.09 -4.80 -5.07
C ASP A 45 13.22 -4.12 -3.70
N LYS A 46 13.80 -4.84 -2.74
CA LYS A 46 13.90 -4.39 -1.36
C LYS A 46 14.73 -3.12 -1.23
N GLU A 47 15.85 -3.04 -1.94
CA GLU A 47 16.79 -1.93 -1.90
C GLU A 47 16.12 -0.63 -2.38
N ALA A 48 15.30 -0.68 -3.42
CA ALA A 48 14.51 0.44 -3.91
C ALA A 48 13.43 0.86 -2.92
N LEU A 49 12.71 -0.11 -2.35
CA LEU A 49 11.64 0.15 -1.39
C LEU A 49 12.19 0.69 -0.05
N ASP A 50 13.42 0.37 0.31
CA ASP A 50 14.10 0.89 1.50
C ASP A 50 14.49 2.36 1.38
N ARG A 51 14.63 2.89 0.15
CA ARG A 51 14.81 4.34 -0.08
C ARG A 51 13.57 5.18 0.24
N ARG A 52 12.41 4.55 0.44
CA ARG A 52 11.14 5.21 0.79
C ARG A 52 10.73 6.33 -0.18
N SER A 53 11.06 6.17 -1.46
CA SER A 53 10.55 7.06 -2.50
C SER A 53 9.05 6.82 -2.68
N VAL A 54 8.22 7.83 -2.42
CA VAL A 54 6.76 7.72 -2.52
C VAL A 54 6.35 7.66 -4.00
N ASN A 55 5.49 6.69 -4.34
CA ASN A 55 4.87 6.58 -5.65
C ASN A 55 3.50 7.26 -5.67
N ARG A 56 2.56 6.78 -4.85
CA ARG A 56 1.23 7.39 -4.66
C ARG A 56 0.99 7.64 -3.18
N LYS A 57 0.14 8.64 -2.89
CA LYS A 57 -0.26 9.02 -1.53
C LYS A 57 -1.75 9.30 -1.50
N ALA A 58 -2.40 8.91 -0.41
CA ALA A 58 -3.77 9.30 -0.12
C ALA A 58 -4.01 9.44 1.38
N VAL A 59 -5.25 9.81 1.73
CA VAL A 59 -5.73 9.87 3.10
C VAL A 59 -6.99 9.02 3.21
N VAL A 60 -7.09 8.24 4.29
CA VAL A 60 -8.30 7.52 4.69
C VAL A 60 -8.81 8.14 5.99
N THR A 61 -10.00 8.72 5.98
CA THR A 61 -10.59 9.38 7.16
C THR A 61 -11.69 8.54 7.81
N ASN A 62 -11.92 8.75 9.11
CA ASN A 62 -13.01 8.18 9.90
C ASN A 62 -13.17 6.64 9.79
N TYR A 63 -12.04 5.92 9.69
CA TYR A 63 -12.04 4.47 9.49
C TYR A 63 -12.29 3.70 10.80
N PRO A 64 -13.23 2.73 10.84
CA PRO A 64 -13.52 1.97 12.06
C PRO A 64 -12.40 0.94 12.35
N ARG A 65 -11.43 1.32 13.17
CA ARG A 65 -10.13 0.63 13.28
C ARG A 65 -10.12 -0.65 14.13
N LEU A 66 -11.14 -0.86 14.97
CA LEU A 66 -11.28 -2.04 15.83
C LEU A 66 -12.41 -2.97 15.40
N ASP A 67 -13.27 -2.51 14.48
CA ASP A 67 -14.47 -3.24 14.09
C ASP A 67 -14.26 -4.03 12.79
N LEU A 68 -13.23 -3.69 12.00
CA LEU A 68 -12.96 -4.29 10.70
C LEU A 68 -11.55 -4.87 10.60
N HIS A 69 -11.42 -5.99 9.88
CA HIS A 69 -10.13 -6.59 9.55
C HIS A 69 -9.27 -5.62 8.71
N VAL A 70 -7.94 -5.64 8.91
CA VAL A 70 -6.98 -4.71 8.28
C VAL A 70 -7.08 -4.66 6.74
N TRP A 71 -7.47 -5.76 6.11
CA TRP A 71 -7.65 -5.81 4.65
C TRP A 71 -8.69 -4.83 4.12
N HIS A 72 -9.72 -4.47 4.90
CA HIS A 72 -10.66 -3.42 4.50
C HIS A 72 -10.01 -2.03 4.46
N LEU A 73 -9.06 -1.76 5.36
CA LEU A 73 -8.27 -0.53 5.36
C LEU A 73 -7.35 -0.49 4.15
N VAL A 74 -6.68 -1.62 3.85
CA VAL A 74 -5.82 -1.76 2.67
C VAL A 74 -6.63 -1.54 1.38
N ALA A 75 -7.79 -2.17 1.25
CA ALA A 75 -8.66 -1.99 0.08
C ALA A 75 -9.08 -0.53 -0.08
N ARG A 76 -9.52 0.13 0.99
CA ARG A 76 -9.89 1.56 0.95
C ARG A 76 -8.70 2.45 0.61
N ALA A 77 -7.50 2.14 1.12
CA ALA A 77 -6.28 2.86 0.77
C ALA A 77 -5.97 2.77 -0.73
N LEU A 78 -6.08 1.56 -1.30
CA LEU A 78 -5.85 1.32 -2.74
C LEU A 78 -6.88 2.04 -3.62
N LEU A 79 -8.17 2.02 -3.21
CA LEU A 79 -9.23 2.76 -3.89
C LEU A 79 -8.96 4.26 -3.89
N ASN A 80 -8.61 4.84 -2.74
CA ASN A 80 -8.30 6.27 -2.64
C ASN A 80 -7.03 6.68 -3.41
N MET A 81 -6.17 5.72 -3.77
CA MET A 81 -4.99 5.93 -4.62
C MET A 81 -5.23 5.59 -6.10
N SER A 82 -6.49 5.33 -6.50
CA SER A 82 -6.88 4.99 -7.87
C SER A 82 -6.21 3.74 -8.46
N TYR A 83 -5.83 2.78 -7.61
CA TYR A 83 -5.31 1.49 -8.08
C TYR A 83 -6.39 0.58 -8.70
N ALA A 84 -7.67 0.89 -8.47
CA ALA A 84 -8.80 0.14 -9.05
C ALA A 84 -9.42 0.81 -10.28
N ASP A 85 -8.91 1.96 -10.72
CA ASP A 85 -9.43 2.66 -11.91
C ASP A 85 -8.83 2.06 -13.19
N GLU A 86 -9.68 1.64 -14.13
CA GLU A 86 -9.27 1.04 -15.42
C GLU A 86 -8.29 1.92 -16.21
N LYS A 87 -8.36 3.25 -16.04
CA LYS A 87 -7.44 4.19 -16.70
C LYS A 87 -6.00 4.10 -16.21
N SER A 88 -5.76 3.69 -14.96
CA SER A 88 -4.40 3.57 -14.41
C SER A 88 -3.65 2.36 -14.99
N ALA A 89 -4.36 1.28 -15.34
CA ALA A 89 -3.76 0.06 -15.90
C ALA A 89 -3.21 0.25 -17.32
N LEU A 90 -3.81 1.16 -18.09
CA LEU A 90 -3.41 1.50 -19.46
C LEU A 90 -2.13 2.37 -19.52
N THR A 91 -1.81 3.11 -18.45
CA THR A 91 -0.62 3.97 -18.42
C THR A 91 0.65 3.21 -18.04
N GLU A 92 0.56 2.19 -17.19
CA GLU A 92 1.71 1.36 -16.80
C GLU A 92 2.13 0.33 -17.86
N SER A 93 1.30 0.11 -18.89
CA SER A 93 1.58 -0.81 -20.00
C SER A 93 2.13 -0.11 -21.26
N GLN A 94 2.44 1.19 -21.19
CA GLN A 94 2.92 2.00 -22.33
C GLN A 94 4.32 2.60 -22.19
N GLU A 95 5.12 2.26 -21.17
CA GLU A 95 6.54 2.65 -21.18
C GLU A 95 7.42 1.59 -21.88
N PRO A 96 8.23 1.96 -22.89
CA PRO A 96 9.14 1.06 -23.63
C PRO A 96 10.41 0.68 -22.85
#